data_AF-A0A959UUN4-F1
#
_entry.id   AF-A0A959UUN4-F1
#
_cell.length_a   1.000
_cell.length_b   1.000
_cell.length_c   1.000
_cell.angle_alpha   90.00
_cell.angle_beta   90.00
_cell.angle_gamma   90.00
#
_symmetry.space_group_name_H-M   'P 1'
#
loop_
_entity.id
_entity.type
_entity.pdbx_description
1 polymer ?
#
loop_
_entity_poly.entity_id
_entity_poly.type
_entity_poly.pdbx_seq_one_letter_code
_entity_poly.pdbx_strand_id
1 'polypeptide(L)'
;ERMNALGVPVLATAHHRDDAIETLLLNMLRGAGRQGFMGLPPTRNGIVRPLIEVSRQDIEAFAREQGIAFRDDPSNRDPAYLRNRVRHELLPLLEALHPGARQSLGRATVMLRELGGLTDMALTRELELRVKPLGLPLSDIRESDHPHALLAAFMQDHPLHPDRVEQVLDSLEAGGSGRCFPVEGGAWLLDREHLRWMPERRPVATIELGKDLELSPEAPVEARRMTSGDLPAHFGPDDVWLDEDRLAFPLVLRPWRSGDRIRPLGMTGSRLVSDVLTDAKVPLDVKASVRVLESRGTLVWVCGYRLAEGFQADAGSRSVVRIVLR
;
A
#
# COMPACT_ATOMS: atom_id res chain seq x y z
N GLU A 1 2.35 19.80 -0.85
CA GLU A 1 1.26 20.53 -1.56
C GLU A 1 1.59 22.00 -1.85
N ARG A 2 1.69 22.89 -0.84
CA ARG A 2 2.02 24.31 -1.08
C ARG A 2 3.38 24.55 -1.78
N MET A 3 4.41 23.77 -1.44
CA MET A 3 5.72 23.85 -2.13
C MET A 3 5.60 23.57 -3.63
N ASN A 4 4.85 22.51 -4.00
CA ASN A 4 4.61 22.15 -5.39
C ASN A 4 3.79 23.22 -6.12
N ALA A 5 2.77 23.79 -5.46
CA ALA A 5 1.95 24.86 -6.03
C ALA A 5 2.75 26.16 -6.28
N LEU A 6 3.78 26.43 -5.45
CA LEU A 6 4.66 27.58 -5.59
C LEU A 6 5.90 27.32 -6.46
N GLY A 7 6.05 26.10 -6.99
CA GLY A 7 7.23 25.71 -7.77
C GLY A 7 8.55 25.78 -6.98
N VAL A 8 8.48 25.69 -5.65
CA VAL A 8 9.67 25.79 -4.78
C VAL A 8 10.25 24.39 -4.58
N PRO A 9 11.47 24.11 -5.06
CA PRO A 9 12.06 22.77 -4.98
C PRO A 9 12.56 22.44 -3.56
N VAL A 10 12.89 23.47 -2.77
CA VAL A 10 13.50 23.31 -1.44
C VAL A 10 12.91 24.31 -0.45
N LEU A 11 12.52 23.81 0.74
CA LEU A 11 12.06 24.63 1.86
C LEU A 11 13.05 24.53 3.03
N ALA A 12 13.70 25.64 3.36
CA ALA A 12 14.52 25.74 4.56
C ALA A 12 13.64 26.00 5.79
N THR A 13 13.91 25.27 6.88
CA THR A 13 13.24 25.46 8.17
C THR A 13 14.27 25.69 9.26
N ALA A 14 13.91 26.50 10.26
CA ALA A 14 14.78 26.90 11.36
C ALA A 14 14.87 25.86 12.50
N HIS A 15 14.59 24.58 12.20
CA HIS A 15 14.73 23.51 13.19
C HIS A 15 16.17 23.42 13.67
N HIS A 16 16.34 23.37 14.99
CA HIS A 16 17.64 23.41 15.65
C HIS A 16 17.90 22.17 16.51
N ARG A 17 19.07 22.09 17.17
CA ARG A 17 19.47 20.92 17.97
C ARG A 17 18.45 20.55 19.05
N ASP A 18 17.91 21.53 19.77
CA ASP A 18 16.90 21.28 20.80
C ASP A 18 15.61 20.66 20.19
N ASP A 19 15.22 21.01 18.95
CA ASP A 19 14.08 20.39 18.26
C ASP A 19 14.33 18.92 17.92
N ALA A 20 15.58 18.58 17.57
CA ALA A 20 15.99 17.21 17.33
C ALA A 20 15.93 16.37 18.61
N ILE A 21 16.36 16.94 19.74
CA ILE A 21 16.26 16.30 21.06
C ILE A 21 14.79 16.09 21.44
N GLU A 22 13.95 17.12 21.32
CA GLU A 22 12.51 17.01 21.59
C GLU A 22 11.87 15.91 20.74
N THR A 23 12.21 15.86 19.45
CA THR A 23 11.69 14.87 18.50
C THR A 23 12.14 13.47 18.88
N LEU A 24 13.41 13.27 19.26
CA LEU A 24 13.91 11.99 19.76
C LEU A 24 13.10 11.51 20.97
N LEU A 25 12.96 12.36 22.01
CA LEU A 25 12.23 12.00 23.23
C LEU A 25 10.76 11.70 22.95
N LEU A 26 10.10 12.50 22.10
CA LEU A 26 8.72 12.25 21.70
C LEU A 26 8.56 10.91 20.96
N ASN A 27 9.51 10.58 20.10
CA ASN A 27 9.48 9.32 19.35
C ASN A 27 9.73 8.12 20.26
N MET A 28 10.60 8.26 21.27
CA MET A 28 10.79 7.24 22.31
C MET A 28 9.51 6.99 23.11
N LEU A 29 8.82 8.05 23.53
CA LEU A 29 7.57 7.93 24.30
C LEU A 29 6.42 7.32 23.47
N ARG A 30 6.44 7.50 22.15
CA ARG A 30 5.41 6.95 21.24
C ARG A 30 5.70 5.54 20.76
N GLY A 31 6.85 4.96 21.12
CA GLY A 31 7.28 3.67 20.59
C GLY A 31 7.50 3.70 19.08
N ALA A 32 7.97 4.83 18.53
CA ALA A 32 8.22 4.95 17.09
C ALA A 32 9.30 3.94 16.65
N GLY A 33 9.17 3.39 15.44
CA GLY A 33 10.14 2.43 14.89
C GLY A 33 11.51 3.07 14.59
N ARG A 34 12.40 2.31 13.96
CA ARG A 34 13.78 2.72 13.63
C ARG A 34 13.91 4.17 13.12
N GLN A 35 13.06 4.57 12.17
CA GLN A 35 13.07 5.94 11.61
C GLN A 35 12.74 7.04 12.63
N GLY A 36 11.96 6.75 13.66
CA GLY A 36 11.67 7.68 14.75
C GLY A 36 12.88 7.90 15.67
N PHE A 37 13.67 6.86 15.91
CA PHE A 37 14.85 6.95 16.79
C PHE A 37 16.05 7.64 16.12
N MET A 38 16.09 7.72 14.79
CA MET A 38 17.12 8.47 14.05
C MET A 38 16.97 10.01 14.22
N GLY A 39 15.94 10.45 14.96
CA GLY A 39 15.70 11.86 15.25
C GLY A 39 15.23 12.65 14.02
N LEU A 40 15.36 13.97 14.10
CA LEU A 40 14.98 14.86 13.00
C LEU A 40 16.13 14.93 11.97
N PRO A 41 15.95 14.49 10.71
CA PRO A 41 17.02 14.47 9.72
C PRO A 41 17.33 15.88 9.17
N PRO A 42 18.57 16.17 8.73
CA PRO A 42 18.94 17.46 8.15
C PRO A 42 18.16 17.76 6.87
N THR A 43 17.86 16.72 6.08
CA THR A 43 17.13 16.81 4.82
C THR A 43 16.06 15.73 4.73
N ARG A 44 14.84 16.08 4.30
CA ARG A 44 13.78 15.09 3.99
C ARG A 44 12.75 15.70 3.06
N ASN A 45 12.42 15.03 1.95
CA ASN A 45 11.33 15.39 1.03
C ASN A 45 11.34 16.88 0.61
N GLY A 46 12.51 17.40 0.21
CA GLY A 46 12.68 18.81 -0.17
C GLY A 46 12.75 19.80 0.99
N ILE A 47 12.62 19.36 2.25
CA ILE A 47 12.84 20.20 3.43
C ILE A 47 14.31 20.10 3.87
N VAL A 48 14.96 21.24 4.07
CA VAL A 48 16.32 21.35 4.62
C VAL A 48 16.31 22.05 5.99
N ARG A 49 17.18 21.63 6.89
CA ARG A 49 17.30 22.12 8.28
C ARG A 49 18.74 22.56 8.57
N PRO A 50 19.17 23.75 8.08
CA PRO A 50 20.56 24.18 8.19
C PRO A 50 21.05 24.32 9.64
N LEU A 51 20.14 24.62 10.59
CA LEU A 51 20.47 24.88 11.98
C LEU A 51 20.40 23.64 12.87
N ILE A 52 20.20 22.44 12.32
CA ILE A 52 19.83 21.23 13.09
C ILE A 52 20.85 20.80 14.14
N GLU A 53 22.09 21.27 14.06
CA GLU A 53 23.17 20.98 15.01
C GLU A 53 23.51 22.17 15.94
N VAL A 54 22.93 23.34 15.65
CA VAL A 54 23.10 24.58 16.42
C VAL A 54 22.12 24.58 17.59
N SER A 55 22.55 25.02 18.78
CA SER A 55 21.64 25.08 19.92
C SER A 55 20.73 26.30 19.86
N ARG A 56 19.57 26.22 20.53
CA ARG A 56 18.71 27.38 20.72
C ARG A 56 19.46 28.54 21.40
N GLN A 57 20.32 28.22 22.37
CA GLN A 57 21.12 29.22 23.09
C GLN A 57 22.06 29.98 22.14
N ASP A 58 22.71 29.28 21.21
CA ASP A 58 23.62 29.89 20.23
C ASP A 58 22.83 30.78 19.24
N ILE A 59 21.64 30.34 18.83
CA ILE A 59 20.76 31.13 17.96
C ILE A 59 20.31 32.42 18.66
N GLU A 60 19.89 32.33 19.93
CA GLU A 60 19.48 33.49 20.71
C GLU A 60 20.65 34.44 21.03
N ALA A 61 21.86 33.90 21.22
CA ALA A 61 23.07 34.69 21.39
C ALA A 61 23.41 35.45 20.11
N PHE A 62 23.40 34.77 18.96
CA PHE A 62 23.62 35.37 17.65
C PHE A 62 22.58 36.46 17.34
N ALA A 63 21.30 36.20 17.58
CA ALA A 63 20.25 37.20 17.36
C ALA A 63 20.46 38.45 18.22
N ARG A 64 20.87 38.30 19.49
CA ARG A 64 21.19 39.42 20.38
C ARG A 64 22.41 40.20 19.90
N GLU A 65 23.49 39.51 19.50
CA GLU A 65 24.71 40.12 19.00
C GLU A 65 24.47 40.92 17.71
N GLN A 66 23.64 40.40 16.82
CA GLN A 66 23.30 41.04 15.55
C GLN A 66 22.13 42.04 15.66
N GLY A 67 21.54 42.23 16.85
CA GLY A 67 20.40 43.12 17.04
C GLY A 67 19.13 42.69 16.29
N ILE A 68 18.94 41.39 16.03
CA ILE A 68 17.79 40.85 15.31
C ILE A 68 16.60 40.75 16.28
N ALA A 69 15.56 41.53 16.03
CA ALA A 69 14.31 41.43 16.77
C ALA A 69 13.53 40.17 16.37
N PHE A 70 13.01 39.44 17.35
CA PHE A 70 12.12 38.29 17.15
C PHE A 70 10.90 38.38 18.07
N ARG A 71 9.85 37.61 17.74
CA ARG A 71 8.60 37.55 18.52
C ARG A 71 8.42 36.16 19.08
N ASP A 72 7.97 36.07 20.33
CA ASP A 72 7.55 34.81 20.95
C ASP A 72 6.08 34.51 20.61
N ASP A 73 5.83 33.31 20.10
CA ASP A 73 4.48 32.79 19.89
C ASP A 73 3.88 32.28 21.22
N PRO A 74 2.70 32.76 21.67
CA PRO A 74 2.05 32.31 22.89
C PRO A 74 1.78 30.79 22.93
N SER A 75 1.52 30.17 21.77
CA SER A 75 1.26 28.72 21.67
C SER A 75 2.45 27.85 22.09
N ASN A 76 3.68 28.41 22.11
CA ASN A 76 4.88 27.73 22.59
C ASN A 76 4.85 27.40 24.09
N ARG A 77 3.87 27.93 24.83
CA ARG A 77 3.70 27.72 26.28
C ARG A 77 2.48 26.87 26.63
N ASP A 78 1.72 26.43 25.62
CA ASP A 78 0.50 25.66 25.85
C ASP A 78 0.84 24.20 26.25
N PRO A 79 0.51 23.75 27.47
CA PRO A 79 0.83 22.41 27.95
C PRO A 79 -0.02 21.30 27.29
N ALA A 80 -1.08 21.65 26.54
CA ALA A 80 -1.87 20.66 25.80
C ALA A 80 -1.03 19.91 24.75
N TYR A 81 0.03 20.56 24.24
CA TYR A 81 0.96 19.94 23.31
C TYR A 81 2.06 19.19 24.05
N LEU A 82 2.13 17.86 23.87
CA LEU A 82 3.16 17.01 24.48
C LEU A 82 4.59 17.52 24.22
N ARG A 83 4.84 18.14 23.05
CA ARG A 83 6.13 18.75 22.73
C ARG A 83 6.52 19.88 23.69
N ASN A 84 5.57 20.75 24.05
CA ASN A 84 5.80 21.83 25.01
C ASN A 84 6.08 21.25 26.41
N ARG A 85 5.40 20.17 26.79
CA ARG A 85 5.69 19.45 28.04
C ARG A 85 7.09 18.84 28.04
N VAL A 86 7.52 18.24 26.92
CA VAL A 86 8.91 17.76 26.79
C VAL A 86 9.91 18.91 26.97
N ARG A 87 9.64 20.07 26.38
CA ARG A 87 10.50 21.26 26.45
C ARG A 87 10.57 21.89 27.85
N HIS A 88 9.43 22.06 28.51
CA HIS A 88 9.31 22.85 29.73
C HIS A 88 9.27 22.04 31.03
N GLU A 89 8.94 20.74 30.96
CA GLU A 89 8.89 19.84 32.13
C GLU A 89 10.04 18.82 32.07
N LEU A 90 10.09 18.00 31.01
CA LEU A 90 10.99 16.85 30.96
C LEU A 90 12.47 17.24 30.76
N LEU A 91 12.77 18.10 29.80
CA LEU A 91 14.16 18.52 29.54
C LEU A 91 14.80 19.24 30.74
N PRO A 92 14.12 20.16 31.44
CA PRO A 92 14.64 20.73 32.68
C PRO A 92 14.85 19.69 33.79
N LEU A 93 13.95 18.71 33.92
CA LEU A 93 14.13 17.63 34.89
C LEU A 93 15.36 16.77 34.57
N LEU A 94 15.58 16.41 33.31
CA LEU A 94 16.77 15.66 32.88
C LEU A 94 18.06 16.45 33.15
N GLU A 95 18.04 17.77 32.92
CA GLU A 95 19.17 18.64 33.21
C GLU A 95 19.44 18.77 34.73
N ALA A 96 18.39 18.80 35.55
CA ALA A 96 18.51 18.82 37.01
C ALA A 96 19.04 17.49 37.58
N LEU A 97 18.64 16.36 36.98
CA LEU A 97 19.13 15.03 37.36
C LEU A 97 20.60 14.82 36.95
N HIS A 98 20.98 15.33 35.78
CA HIS A 98 22.34 15.23 35.27
C HIS A 98 22.71 16.51 34.50
N PRO A 99 23.51 17.41 35.11
CA PRO A 99 24.02 18.59 34.41
C PRO A 99 24.73 18.21 33.11
N GLY A 100 24.37 18.85 32.00
CA GLY A 100 24.84 18.51 30.65
C GLY A 100 24.01 17.45 29.92
N ALA A 101 22.85 17.03 30.46
CA ALA A 101 21.95 16.08 29.80
C ALA A 101 21.57 16.54 28.39
N ARG A 102 21.25 17.82 28.19
CA ARG A 102 20.95 18.38 26.86
C ARG A 102 22.09 18.20 25.87
N GLN A 103 23.33 18.42 26.29
CA GLN A 103 24.49 18.25 25.42
C GLN A 103 24.71 16.77 25.06
N SER A 104 24.55 15.87 26.03
CA SER A 104 24.66 14.43 25.82
C SER A 104 23.56 13.90 24.90
N LEU A 105 22.32 14.33 25.07
CA LEU A 105 21.21 14.02 24.16
C LEU A 105 21.45 14.58 22.76
N GLY A 106 21.97 15.81 22.65
CA GLY A 106 22.37 16.39 21.37
C GLY A 106 23.41 15.54 20.64
N ARG A 107 24.48 15.12 21.32
CA ARG A 107 25.48 14.18 20.75
C ARG A 107 24.86 12.85 20.35
N ALA A 108 23.96 12.30 21.16
CA ALA A 108 23.25 11.07 20.84
C ALA A 108 22.41 11.19 19.56
N THR A 109 21.72 12.33 19.35
CA THR A 109 20.96 12.54 18.10
C THR A 109 21.83 12.53 16.84
N VAL A 110 23.05 13.07 16.92
CA VAL A 110 24.01 13.03 15.79
C VAL A 110 24.48 11.60 15.55
N MET A 111 24.93 10.90 16.59
CA MET A 111 25.39 9.51 16.49
C MET A 111 24.30 8.56 15.96
N LEU A 112 23.07 8.68 16.45
CA LEU A 112 21.94 7.85 15.99
C LEU A 112 21.61 8.09 14.51
N ARG A 113 21.79 9.32 14.02
CA ARG A 113 21.60 9.66 12.61
C ARG A 113 22.69 9.06 11.73
N GLU A 114 23.94 9.13 12.16
CA GLU A 114 25.08 8.52 11.44
C GLU A 114 24.92 7.00 11.35
N LEU A 115 24.62 6.34 12.47
CA LEU A 115 24.32 4.91 12.52
C LEU A 115 23.10 4.55 11.66
N GLY A 116 22.11 5.42 11.66
CA GLY A 116 20.92 5.34 10.83
C GLY A 116 21.25 5.23 9.35
N GLY A 117 22.06 6.18 8.84
CA GLY A 117 22.47 6.20 7.43
C GLY A 117 23.30 4.98 7.03
N LEU A 118 24.20 4.51 7.90
CA LEU A 118 24.97 3.28 7.66
C LEU A 118 24.05 2.05 7.58
N THR A 119 23.11 1.94 8.52
CA THR A 119 22.12 0.85 8.55
C THR A 119 21.20 0.89 7.35
N ASP A 120 20.76 2.09 6.91
CA ASP A 120 19.96 2.27 5.70
C ASP A 120 20.67 1.71 4.47
N MET A 121 21.93 2.10 4.25
CA MET A 121 22.72 1.61 3.12
C MET A 121 22.89 0.08 3.15
N ALA A 122 23.16 -0.50 4.32
CA ALA A 122 23.31 -1.94 4.48
C ALA A 122 21.98 -2.67 4.18
N LEU A 123 20.86 -2.20 4.72
CA LEU A 123 19.55 -2.79 4.51
C LEU A 123 19.06 -2.66 3.07
N THR A 124 19.32 -1.52 2.41
CA THR A 124 19.02 -1.37 0.98
C THR A 124 19.73 -2.45 0.16
N ARG A 125 21.03 -2.67 0.42
CA ARG A 125 21.80 -3.72 -0.28
C ARG A 125 21.27 -5.12 0.01
N GLU A 126 20.91 -5.42 1.25
CA GLU A 126 20.28 -6.70 1.61
C GLU A 126 18.96 -6.92 0.86
N LEU A 127 18.12 -5.87 0.77
CA LEU A 127 16.84 -5.95 0.08
C LEU A 127 16.99 -6.13 -1.44
N GLU A 128 17.97 -5.49 -2.06
CA GLU A 128 18.26 -5.67 -3.50
C GLU A 128 18.57 -7.13 -3.86
N LEU A 129 19.15 -7.90 -2.93
CA LEU A 129 19.48 -9.32 -3.13
C LEU A 129 18.28 -10.25 -2.87
N ARG A 130 17.43 -9.89 -1.89
CA ARG A 130 16.34 -10.72 -1.37
C ARG A 130 15.02 -10.50 -2.10
N VAL A 131 14.66 -9.24 -2.37
CA VAL A 131 13.37 -8.90 -2.99
C VAL A 131 13.26 -9.50 -4.39
N LYS A 132 12.15 -10.19 -4.64
CA LYS A 132 11.80 -10.79 -5.92
C LYS A 132 10.66 -10.01 -6.57
N PRO A 133 10.32 -10.24 -7.86
CA PRO A 133 9.23 -9.53 -8.53
C PRO A 133 7.88 -9.61 -7.81
N LEU A 134 7.64 -10.70 -7.07
CA LEU A 134 6.40 -10.90 -6.30
C LEU A 134 6.42 -10.29 -4.90
N GLY A 135 7.57 -9.79 -4.42
CA GLY A 135 7.74 -9.26 -3.06
C GLY A 135 8.94 -9.85 -2.33
N LEU A 136 8.98 -9.67 -1.02
CA LEU A 136 10.02 -10.21 -0.15
C LEU A 136 9.66 -11.66 0.24
N PRO A 137 10.49 -12.67 -0.08
CA PRO A 137 10.20 -14.06 0.28
C PRO A 137 10.09 -14.25 1.80
N LEU A 138 9.12 -15.05 2.25
CA LEU A 138 8.93 -15.31 3.68
C LEU A 138 10.09 -16.12 4.28
N SER A 139 10.77 -16.95 3.47
CA SER A 139 12.01 -17.63 3.86
C SER A 139 13.08 -16.62 4.28
N ASP A 140 13.29 -15.59 3.46
CA ASP A 140 14.35 -14.60 3.67
C ASP A 140 14.08 -13.75 4.92
N ILE A 141 12.81 -13.56 5.29
CA ILE A 141 12.42 -12.91 6.55
C ILE A 141 12.68 -13.85 7.73
N ARG A 142 12.28 -15.13 7.63
CA ARG A 142 12.45 -16.12 8.71
C ARG A 142 13.91 -16.47 8.99
N GLU A 143 14.75 -16.47 7.97
CA GLU A 143 16.17 -16.77 8.05
C GLU A 143 17.02 -15.54 8.41
N SER A 144 16.40 -14.35 8.51
CA SER A 144 17.12 -13.13 8.90
C SER A 144 17.37 -13.12 10.40
N ASP A 145 18.61 -12.80 10.80
CA ASP A 145 18.94 -12.48 12.20
C ASP A 145 18.29 -11.15 12.67
N HIS A 146 17.77 -10.35 11.73
CA HIS A 146 17.25 -8.99 11.98
C HIS A 146 15.93 -8.73 11.24
N PRO A 147 14.87 -9.54 11.48
CA PRO A 147 13.64 -9.50 10.70
C PRO A 147 12.90 -8.16 10.83
N HIS A 148 12.88 -7.56 12.02
CA HIS A 148 12.29 -6.23 12.23
C HIS A 148 12.95 -5.14 11.38
N ALA A 149 14.28 -5.15 11.30
CA ALA A 149 15.03 -4.16 10.52
C ALA A 149 14.80 -4.35 9.02
N LEU A 150 14.79 -5.61 8.56
CA LEU A 150 14.49 -5.97 7.18
C LEU A 150 13.09 -5.53 6.76
N LEU A 151 12.07 -5.84 7.58
CA LEU A 151 10.68 -5.44 7.31
C LEU A 151 10.51 -3.93 7.32
N ALA A 152 11.09 -3.23 8.31
CA ALA A 152 11.01 -1.78 8.39
C ALA A 152 11.64 -1.10 7.16
N ALA A 153 12.73 -1.64 6.63
CA ALA A 153 13.34 -1.15 5.40
C ALA A 153 12.50 -1.51 4.16
N PHE A 154 12.00 -2.74 4.06
CA PHE A 154 11.16 -3.18 2.93
C PHE A 154 9.87 -2.36 2.83
N MET A 155 9.31 -1.97 3.97
CA MET A 155 8.06 -1.22 4.05
C MET A 155 8.24 0.30 4.05
N GLN A 156 9.44 0.83 3.81
CA GLN A 156 9.72 2.27 4.02
C GLN A 156 8.83 3.22 3.20
N ASP A 157 8.38 2.80 2.02
CA ASP A 157 7.53 3.60 1.14
C ASP A 157 6.06 3.62 1.62
N HIS A 158 5.65 2.57 2.34
CA HIS A 158 4.31 2.40 2.90
C HIS A 158 4.39 1.89 4.35
N PRO A 159 4.90 2.71 5.30
CA PRO A 159 5.31 2.23 6.61
C PRO A 159 4.12 1.80 7.48
N LEU A 160 4.30 0.70 8.20
CA LEU A 160 3.39 0.26 9.26
C LEU A 160 3.78 0.85 10.62
N HIS A 161 2.79 1.01 11.50
CA HIS A 161 3.06 1.24 12.92
C HIS A 161 3.84 0.05 13.50
N PRO A 162 4.79 0.25 14.44
CA PRO A 162 5.60 -0.84 15.01
C PRO A 162 4.79 -2.03 15.53
N ASP A 163 3.72 -1.81 16.30
CA ASP A 163 2.83 -2.89 16.77
C ASP A 163 2.24 -3.73 15.63
N ARG A 164 2.06 -3.14 14.44
CA ARG A 164 1.55 -3.85 13.27
C ARG A 164 2.65 -4.60 12.52
N VAL A 165 3.90 -4.16 12.63
CA VAL A 165 5.05 -4.94 12.17
C VAL A 165 5.20 -6.20 13.02
N GLU A 166 5.00 -6.11 14.34
CA GLU A 166 4.94 -7.29 15.21
C GLU A 166 3.83 -8.25 14.78
N GLN A 167 2.63 -7.73 14.48
CA GLN A 167 1.55 -8.57 13.97
C GLN A 167 1.89 -9.28 12.65
N VAL A 168 2.73 -8.67 11.78
CA VAL A 168 3.21 -9.33 10.56
C VAL A 168 4.13 -10.50 10.92
N LEU A 169 5.03 -10.33 11.88
CA LEU A 169 5.93 -11.37 12.37
C LEU A 169 5.17 -12.50 13.09
N ASP A 170 4.21 -12.18 13.96
CA ASP A 170 3.35 -13.17 14.60
C ASP A 170 2.57 -13.99 13.55
N SER A 171 2.12 -13.33 12.47
CA SER A 171 1.42 -13.98 11.36
C SER A 171 2.31 -14.94 10.59
N LEU A 172 3.57 -14.55 10.38
CA LEU A 172 4.61 -15.32 9.73
C LEU A 172 4.94 -16.61 10.49
N GLU A 173 5.04 -16.51 11.81
CA GLU A 173 5.31 -17.64 12.72
C GLU A 173 4.11 -18.59 12.80
N ALA A 174 2.89 -18.05 12.87
CA ALA A 174 1.66 -18.84 12.90
C ALA A 174 1.34 -19.56 11.58
N GLY A 175 2.14 -19.36 10.52
CA GLY A 175 1.89 -19.92 9.19
C GLY A 175 0.63 -19.37 8.52
N GLY A 176 0.15 -18.20 8.95
CA GLY A 176 -1.04 -17.57 8.39
C GLY A 176 -0.78 -17.07 6.96
N SER A 177 -1.61 -17.47 6.00
CA SER A 177 -1.59 -16.94 4.64
C SER A 177 -2.85 -16.15 4.33
N GLY A 178 -2.75 -15.15 3.46
CA GLY A 178 -3.87 -14.28 3.07
C GLY A 178 -4.18 -13.17 4.07
N ARG A 179 -3.29 -12.88 5.03
CA ARG A 179 -3.48 -11.74 5.96
C ARG A 179 -3.09 -10.44 5.27
N CYS A 180 -3.95 -9.42 5.43
CA CYS A 180 -3.74 -8.09 4.87
C CYS A 180 -3.52 -7.06 5.98
N PHE A 181 -2.60 -6.14 5.75
CA PHE A 181 -2.28 -5.04 6.64
C PHE A 181 -2.51 -3.71 5.90
N PRO A 182 -3.73 -3.13 6.00
CA PRO A 182 -4.08 -1.89 5.27
C PRO A 182 -3.24 -0.70 5.72
N VAL A 183 -2.85 0.17 4.79
CA VAL A 183 -2.22 1.48 5.02
C VAL A 183 -2.74 2.47 3.97
N GLU A 184 -2.40 3.75 4.09
CA GLU A 184 -2.81 4.73 3.10
C GLU A 184 -2.33 4.34 1.70
N GLY A 185 -3.23 4.33 0.73
CA GLY A 185 -2.95 3.97 -0.65
C GLY A 185 -2.81 2.48 -0.95
N GLY A 186 -3.05 1.58 0.02
CA GLY A 186 -3.02 0.13 -0.23
C GLY A 186 -2.97 -0.77 1.01
N ALA A 187 -2.33 -1.92 0.88
CA ALA A 187 -2.14 -2.88 1.96
C ALA A 187 -0.88 -3.73 1.73
N TRP A 188 -0.24 -4.16 2.81
CA TRP A 188 0.71 -5.26 2.74
C TRP A 188 -0.03 -6.59 2.82
N LEU A 189 0.18 -7.47 1.85
CA LEU A 189 -0.38 -8.82 1.81
C LEU A 189 0.71 -9.82 2.19
N LEU A 190 0.43 -10.63 3.19
CA LEU A 190 1.16 -11.84 3.51
C LEU A 190 0.48 -13.03 2.84
N ASP A 191 1.06 -13.55 1.75
CA ASP A 191 0.56 -14.77 1.11
C ASP A 191 1.32 -16.01 1.58
N ARG A 192 1.37 -17.09 0.78
CA ARG A 192 2.00 -18.35 1.17
C ARG A 192 3.53 -18.29 1.10
N GLU A 193 4.08 -17.44 0.23
CA GLU A 193 5.51 -17.45 -0.10
C GLU A 193 6.15 -16.07 -0.02
N HIS A 194 5.36 -14.98 -0.14
CA HIS A 194 5.88 -13.62 -0.17
C HIS A 194 5.05 -12.66 0.70
N LEU A 195 5.75 -11.64 1.19
CA LEU A 195 5.17 -10.41 1.70
C LEU A 195 5.24 -9.37 0.60
N ARG A 196 4.12 -8.74 0.25
CA ARG A 196 4.06 -7.84 -0.90
C ARG A 196 3.15 -6.64 -0.73
N TRP A 197 3.49 -5.56 -1.41
CA TRP A 197 2.66 -4.38 -1.50
C TRP A 197 1.51 -4.60 -2.46
N MET A 198 0.31 -4.22 -2.03
CA MET A 198 -0.89 -4.18 -2.86
C MET A 198 -1.44 -2.76 -2.88
N PRO A 199 -1.36 -2.04 -4.01
CA PRO A 199 -1.96 -0.71 -4.09
C PRO A 199 -3.49 -0.81 -3.95
N GLU A 200 -4.08 0.22 -3.35
CA GLU A 200 -5.52 0.35 -3.21
C GLU A 200 -6.14 0.37 -4.61
N ARG A 201 -7.05 -0.57 -4.84
CA ARG A 201 -7.71 -0.68 -6.14
C ARG A 201 -8.91 0.24 -6.16
N ARG A 202 -8.97 1.11 -7.17
CA ARG A 202 -10.21 1.81 -7.49
C ARG A 202 -11.31 0.77 -7.71
N PRO A 203 -12.53 0.99 -7.18
CA PRO A 203 -13.64 0.09 -7.43
C PRO A 203 -13.80 -0.07 -8.94
N VAL A 204 -13.69 -1.31 -9.40
CA VAL A 204 -13.96 -1.67 -10.79
C VAL A 204 -15.42 -1.34 -11.06
N ALA A 205 -15.67 -0.36 -11.92
CA ALA A 205 -17.02 0.06 -12.27
C ALA A 205 -17.82 -1.11 -12.84
N THR A 206 -19.09 -1.19 -12.47
CA THR A 206 -20.07 -2.02 -13.17
C THR A 206 -20.31 -1.41 -14.55
N ILE A 207 -20.21 -2.24 -15.58
CA ILE A 207 -20.43 -1.84 -16.97
C ILE A 207 -21.68 -2.58 -17.45
N GLU A 208 -22.65 -1.83 -17.97
CA GLU A 208 -23.83 -2.40 -18.62
C GLU A 208 -23.60 -2.46 -20.12
N LEU A 209 -23.88 -3.63 -20.70
CA LEU A 209 -23.80 -3.90 -22.12
C LEU A 209 -25.22 -3.97 -22.68
N GLY A 210 -25.60 -2.95 -23.43
CA GLY A 210 -26.87 -2.90 -24.15
C GLY A 210 -26.93 -3.90 -25.30
N LYS A 211 -28.09 -3.96 -25.97
CA LYS A 211 -28.24 -4.77 -27.20
C LYS A 211 -27.41 -4.23 -28.35
N ASP A 212 -27.07 -2.96 -28.37
CA ASP A 212 -26.12 -2.37 -29.33
C ASP A 212 -24.69 -2.90 -29.16
N LEU A 213 -24.37 -3.52 -28.02
CA LEU A 213 -23.02 -3.95 -27.63
C LEU A 213 -22.03 -2.79 -27.55
N GLU A 214 -22.51 -1.56 -27.33
CA GLU A 214 -21.66 -0.40 -27.20
C GLU A 214 -20.93 -0.38 -25.86
N LEU A 215 -19.63 -0.12 -25.91
CA LEU A 215 -18.74 -0.06 -24.76
C LEU A 215 -17.87 1.18 -24.86
N SER A 216 -17.53 1.76 -23.71
CA SER A 216 -16.46 2.75 -23.63
C SER A 216 -15.17 2.17 -24.24
N PRO A 217 -14.36 2.98 -24.96
CA PRO A 217 -13.03 2.56 -25.41
C PRO A 217 -12.12 2.05 -24.29
N GLU A 218 -12.38 2.45 -23.04
CA GLU A 218 -11.64 2.04 -21.84
C GLU A 218 -12.20 0.75 -21.20
N ALA A 219 -13.24 0.16 -21.77
CA ALA A 219 -13.81 -1.07 -21.25
C ALA A 219 -12.77 -2.21 -21.28
N PRO A 220 -12.75 -3.07 -20.25
CA PRO A 220 -11.81 -4.19 -20.13
C PRO A 220 -12.17 -5.36 -21.06
N VAL A 221 -13.21 -5.19 -21.89
CA VAL A 221 -13.67 -6.19 -22.84
C VAL A 221 -14.00 -5.54 -24.17
N GLU A 222 -13.95 -6.33 -25.24
CA GLU A 222 -14.58 -6.01 -26.52
C GLU A 222 -15.79 -6.94 -26.71
N ALA A 223 -16.88 -6.41 -27.24
CA ALA A 223 -18.06 -7.19 -27.59
C ALA A 223 -18.41 -6.96 -29.06
N ARG A 224 -18.69 -8.04 -29.80
CA ARG A 224 -19.10 -7.98 -31.22
C ARG A 224 -20.14 -9.04 -31.52
N ARG A 225 -21.04 -8.72 -32.46
CA ARG A 225 -21.89 -9.74 -33.08
C ARG A 225 -21.12 -10.50 -34.15
N MET A 226 -21.31 -11.81 -34.13
CA MET A 226 -20.72 -12.78 -35.03
C MET A 226 -21.82 -13.73 -35.53
N THR A 227 -21.48 -14.61 -36.46
CA THR A 227 -22.34 -15.71 -36.90
C THR A 227 -21.82 -17.06 -36.41
N SER A 228 -22.64 -18.11 -36.42
CA SER A 228 -22.18 -19.46 -36.09
C SER A 228 -21.13 -20.01 -37.06
N GLY A 229 -21.04 -19.45 -38.28
CA GLY A 229 -19.98 -19.77 -39.24
C GLY A 229 -18.60 -19.25 -38.83
N ASP A 230 -18.54 -18.29 -37.92
CA ASP A 230 -17.30 -17.68 -37.43
C ASP A 230 -16.74 -18.38 -36.17
N LEU A 231 -17.41 -19.42 -35.69
CA LEU A 231 -17.01 -20.12 -34.47
C LEU A 231 -15.57 -20.66 -34.60
N PRO A 232 -14.71 -20.45 -33.58
CA PRO A 232 -13.35 -20.92 -33.64
C PRO A 232 -13.29 -22.44 -33.46
N ALA A 233 -12.24 -23.06 -34.00
CA ALA A 233 -11.97 -24.48 -33.75
C ALA A 233 -11.65 -24.76 -32.27
N HIS A 234 -11.13 -23.75 -31.55
CA HIS A 234 -10.71 -23.85 -30.15
C HIS A 234 -11.18 -22.62 -29.37
N PHE A 235 -11.81 -22.85 -28.22
CA PHE A 235 -12.29 -21.79 -27.33
C PHE A 235 -11.25 -21.49 -26.25
N GLY A 236 -10.99 -20.19 -26.02
CA GLY A 236 -10.09 -19.70 -24.98
C GLY A 236 -10.85 -19.26 -23.73
N PRO A 237 -10.18 -19.16 -22.56
CA PRO A 237 -10.80 -18.67 -21.34
C PRO A 237 -11.11 -17.16 -21.37
N ASP A 238 -10.37 -16.40 -22.19
CA ASP A 238 -10.47 -14.95 -22.36
C ASP A 238 -11.35 -14.53 -23.55
N ASP A 239 -11.84 -15.49 -24.34
CA ASP A 239 -12.62 -15.26 -25.56
C ASP A 239 -13.86 -16.16 -25.54
N VAL A 240 -14.99 -15.57 -25.13
CA VAL A 240 -16.25 -16.29 -24.95
C VAL A 240 -17.22 -16.01 -26.10
N TRP A 241 -17.84 -17.08 -26.59
CA TRP A 241 -18.81 -17.06 -27.67
C TRP A 241 -20.16 -17.52 -27.15
N LEU A 242 -21.12 -16.59 -27.11
CA LEU A 242 -22.40 -16.77 -26.45
C LEU A 242 -23.53 -16.80 -27.47
N ASP A 243 -24.46 -17.74 -27.32
CA ASP A 243 -25.69 -17.78 -28.10
C ASP A 243 -26.58 -16.59 -27.67
N GLU A 244 -26.78 -15.63 -28.58
CA GLU A 244 -27.48 -14.39 -28.25
C GLU A 244 -28.95 -14.64 -27.87
N ASP A 245 -29.58 -15.66 -28.46
CA ASP A 245 -30.98 -16.00 -28.18
C ASP A 245 -31.18 -16.53 -26.76
N ARG A 246 -30.10 -16.95 -26.10
CA ARG A 246 -30.08 -17.43 -24.71
C ARG A 246 -29.71 -16.35 -23.72
N LEU A 247 -29.39 -15.15 -24.19
CA LEU A 247 -29.01 -14.00 -23.35
C LEU A 247 -30.20 -13.07 -23.11
N ALA A 248 -30.21 -12.44 -21.93
CA ALA A 248 -31.15 -11.41 -21.57
C ALA A 248 -30.42 -10.11 -21.25
N PHE A 249 -30.62 -9.11 -22.09
CA PHE A 249 -30.00 -7.79 -21.98
C PHE A 249 -30.71 -6.88 -20.96
N PRO A 250 -30.00 -5.87 -20.39
CA PRO A 250 -28.55 -5.63 -20.56
C PRO A 250 -27.70 -6.70 -19.88
N LEU A 251 -26.54 -7.02 -20.47
CA LEU A 251 -25.54 -7.83 -19.78
C LEU A 251 -24.80 -6.93 -18.79
N VAL A 252 -24.53 -7.43 -17.60
CA VAL A 252 -23.86 -6.65 -16.55
C VAL A 252 -22.49 -7.25 -16.30
N LEU A 253 -21.45 -6.51 -16.65
CA LEU A 253 -20.07 -6.85 -16.33
C LEU A 253 -19.71 -6.16 -15.01
N ARG A 254 -19.52 -6.93 -13.94
CA ARG A 254 -19.27 -6.39 -12.60
C ARG A 254 -18.19 -7.19 -11.85
N PRO A 255 -17.63 -6.65 -10.77
CA PRO A 255 -16.84 -7.46 -9.83
C PRO A 255 -17.67 -8.65 -9.33
N TRP A 256 -17.03 -9.80 -9.17
CA TRP A 256 -17.67 -10.91 -8.45
C TRP A 256 -17.88 -10.52 -6.98
N ARG A 257 -18.87 -11.14 -6.36
CA ARG A 257 -19.28 -10.89 -4.97
C ARG A 257 -19.28 -12.21 -4.21
N SER A 258 -19.00 -12.14 -2.92
CA SER A 258 -19.14 -13.31 -2.05
C SER A 258 -20.56 -13.86 -2.14
N GLY A 259 -20.68 -15.18 -2.34
CA GLY A 259 -21.96 -15.85 -2.57
C GLY A 259 -22.39 -15.97 -4.03
N ASP A 260 -21.70 -15.32 -4.98
CA ASP A 260 -21.95 -15.52 -6.41
C ASP A 260 -21.81 -16.99 -6.80
N ARG A 261 -22.74 -17.48 -7.63
CA ARG A 261 -22.78 -18.87 -8.09
C ARG A 261 -22.88 -18.96 -9.60
N ILE A 262 -22.19 -19.94 -10.16
CA ILE A 262 -22.25 -20.29 -11.58
C ILE A 262 -22.55 -21.78 -11.73
N ARG A 263 -23.16 -22.18 -12.86
CA ARG A 263 -23.23 -23.57 -13.30
C ARG A 263 -22.18 -23.76 -14.40
N PRO A 264 -20.97 -24.24 -14.09
CA PRO A 264 -19.88 -24.19 -15.06
C PRO A 264 -20.04 -25.23 -16.15
N LEU A 265 -19.75 -24.85 -17.40
CA LEU A 265 -19.82 -25.72 -18.57
C LEU A 265 -18.96 -26.99 -18.36
N GLY A 266 -19.55 -28.16 -18.61
CA GLY A 266 -18.88 -29.46 -18.49
C GLY A 266 -18.73 -29.97 -17.05
N MET A 267 -19.39 -29.35 -16.07
CA MET A 267 -19.38 -29.79 -14.68
C MET A 267 -20.82 -29.98 -14.17
N THR A 268 -21.03 -30.91 -13.24
CA THR A 268 -22.33 -31.14 -12.64
C THR A 268 -22.64 -30.12 -11.53
N GLY A 269 -23.81 -29.48 -11.64
CA GLY A 269 -24.37 -28.64 -10.59
C GLY A 269 -23.85 -27.21 -10.55
N SER A 270 -24.23 -26.49 -9.50
CA SER A 270 -23.84 -25.10 -9.26
C SER A 270 -22.64 -25.03 -8.31
N ARG A 271 -21.68 -24.15 -8.58
CA ARG A 271 -20.51 -23.89 -7.73
C ARG A 271 -20.42 -22.42 -7.33
N LEU A 272 -19.77 -22.15 -6.19
CA LEU A 272 -19.41 -20.78 -5.82
C LEU A 272 -18.33 -20.26 -6.75
N VAL A 273 -18.41 -18.99 -7.14
CA VAL A 273 -17.35 -18.33 -7.91
C VAL A 273 -16.02 -18.35 -7.14
N SER A 274 -16.05 -18.21 -5.80
CA SER A 274 -14.86 -18.35 -4.96
C SER A 274 -14.14 -19.69 -5.13
N ASP A 275 -14.89 -20.77 -5.29
CA ASP A 275 -14.34 -22.13 -5.46
C ASP A 275 -13.75 -22.29 -6.85
N VAL A 276 -14.45 -21.79 -7.88
CA VAL A 276 -13.95 -21.77 -9.26
C VAL A 276 -12.60 -21.05 -9.34
N LEU A 277 -12.46 -19.90 -8.68
CA LEU A 277 -11.21 -19.14 -8.61
C LEU A 277 -10.14 -19.83 -7.76
N THR A 278 -10.54 -20.60 -6.75
CA THR A 278 -9.60 -21.38 -5.92
C THR A 278 -9.02 -22.54 -6.70
N ASP A 279 -9.86 -23.29 -7.41
CA ASP A 279 -9.44 -24.43 -8.23
C ASP A 279 -8.55 -24.00 -9.40
N ALA A 280 -8.82 -22.83 -9.97
CA ALA A 280 -7.97 -22.19 -10.97
C ALA A 280 -6.67 -21.59 -10.38
N LYS A 281 -6.42 -21.77 -9.08
CA LYS A 281 -5.24 -21.26 -8.35
C LYS A 281 -5.04 -19.75 -8.51
N VAL A 282 -6.13 -19.00 -8.59
CA VAL A 282 -6.07 -17.53 -8.74
C VAL A 282 -5.53 -16.91 -7.44
N PRO A 283 -4.45 -16.13 -7.49
CA PRO A 283 -3.93 -15.42 -6.32
C PRO A 283 -4.99 -14.49 -5.70
N LEU A 284 -4.97 -14.32 -4.37
CA LEU A 284 -6.01 -13.57 -3.63
C LEU A 284 -6.18 -12.13 -4.15
N ASP A 285 -5.08 -11.48 -4.49
CA ASP A 285 -5.05 -10.17 -5.11
C ASP A 285 -5.70 -10.18 -6.49
N VAL A 286 -5.43 -11.18 -7.33
CA VAL A 286 -6.07 -11.30 -8.65
C VAL A 286 -7.55 -11.62 -8.50
N LYS A 287 -7.94 -12.45 -7.51
CA LYS A 287 -9.36 -12.77 -7.23
C LYS A 287 -10.18 -11.51 -7.07
N ALA A 288 -9.72 -10.52 -6.32
CA ALA A 288 -10.46 -9.28 -6.08
C ALA A 288 -10.72 -8.44 -7.36
N SER A 289 -9.95 -8.63 -8.44
CA SER A 289 -10.17 -7.97 -9.74
C SER A 289 -11.02 -8.75 -10.72
N VAL A 290 -11.33 -10.02 -10.43
CA VAL A 290 -12.07 -10.85 -11.39
C VAL A 290 -13.47 -10.29 -11.59
N ARG A 291 -13.85 -10.19 -12.87
CA ARG A 291 -15.20 -9.78 -13.26
C ARG A 291 -16.04 -11.00 -13.57
N VAL A 292 -17.35 -10.84 -13.40
CA VAL A 292 -18.36 -11.77 -13.86
C VAL A 292 -19.26 -11.05 -14.84
N LEU A 293 -19.66 -11.77 -15.88
CA LEU A 293 -20.70 -11.34 -16.80
C LEU A 293 -22.02 -11.96 -16.34
N GLU A 294 -23.04 -11.12 -16.19
CA GLU A 294 -24.36 -11.48 -15.71
C GLU A 294 -25.41 -11.16 -16.77
N SER A 295 -26.33 -12.09 -17.00
CA SER A 295 -27.51 -11.94 -17.84
C SER A 295 -28.75 -12.02 -16.95
N ARG A 296 -29.34 -10.86 -16.61
CA ARG A 296 -30.49 -10.71 -15.70
C ARG A 296 -30.43 -11.60 -14.45
N GLY A 297 -29.43 -11.40 -13.58
CA GLY A 297 -29.29 -12.18 -12.34
C GLY A 297 -28.61 -13.54 -12.51
N THR A 298 -28.41 -14.03 -13.74
CA THR A 298 -27.75 -15.30 -14.01
C THR A 298 -26.32 -15.08 -14.47
N LEU A 299 -25.33 -15.63 -13.77
CA LEU A 299 -23.94 -15.54 -14.20
C LEU A 299 -23.69 -16.41 -15.42
N VAL A 300 -23.18 -15.80 -16.48
CA VAL A 300 -22.89 -16.45 -17.77
C VAL A 300 -21.40 -16.73 -17.94
N TRP A 301 -20.53 -15.94 -17.31
CA TRP A 301 -19.08 -16.10 -17.44
C TRP A 301 -18.35 -15.55 -16.22
N VAL A 302 -17.47 -16.35 -15.64
CA VAL A 302 -16.38 -15.87 -14.77
C VAL A 302 -15.22 -15.51 -15.69
N CYS A 303 -15.03 -14.21 -15.92
CA CYS A 303 -14.17 -13.68 -16.97
C CYS A 303 -12.74 -14.21 -16.87
N GLY A 304 -12.23 -14.83 -17.94
CA GLY A 304 -10.88 -15.40 -17.99
C GLY A 304 -10.73 -16.78 -17.34
N TYR A 305 -11.84 -17.38 -16.87
CA TYR A 305 -11.77 -18.64 -16.13
C TYR A 305 -12.81 -19.67 -16.56
N ARG A 306 -14.10 -19.32 -16.58
CA ARG A 306 -15.15 -20.33 -16.74
C ARG A 306 -16.46 -19.79 -17.31
N LEU A 307 -16.91 -20.40 -18.40
CA LEU A 307 -18.22 -20.17 -19.01
C LEU A 307 -19.31 -20.97 -18.28
N ALA A 308 -20.52 -20.42 -18.21
CA ALA A 308 -21.69 -21.11 -17.69
C ALA A 308 -22.29 -22.07 -18.74
N GLU A 309 -22.77 -23.22 -18.27
CA GLU A 309 -23.51 -24.16 -19.10
C GLU A 309 -24.80 -23.54 -19.60
N GLY A 310 -25.10 -23.78 -20.88
CA GLY A 310 -26.34 -23.38 -21.53
C GLY A 310 -26.24 -22.07 -22.32
N PHE A 311 -25.18 -21.29 -22.16
CA PHE A 311 -24.99 -20.02 -22.87
C PHE A 311 -24.01 -20.10 -24.04
N GLN A 312 -23.28 -21.21 -24.20
CA GLN A 312 -22.33 -21.39 -25.29
C GLN A 312 -23.01 -21.33 -26.66
N ALA A 313 -22.39 -20.63 -27.61
CA ALA A 313 -22.77 -20.70 -29.01
C ALA A 313 -22.35 -22.04 -29.63
N ASP A 314 -23.16 -22.55 -30.55
CA ASP A 314 -22.89 -23.76 -31.31
C ASP A 314 -23.25 -23.54 -32.80
N ALA A 315 -23.02 -24.56 -33.63
CA ALA A 315 -23.29 -24.47 -35.08
C ALA A 315 -24.77 -24.17 -35.41
N GLY A 316 -25.69 -24.44 -34.47
CA GLY A 316 -27.11 -24.13 -34.60
C GLY A 316 -27.52 -22.74 -34.12
N SER A 317 -26.63 -21.98 -33.47
CA SER A 317 -26.91 -20.63 -33.01
C SER A 317 -27.15 -19.68 -34.19
N ARG A 318 -28.23 -18.89 -34.14
CA ARG A 318 -28.60 -17.95 -35.22
C ARG A 318 -27.84 -16.64 -35.13
N SER A 319 -27.65 -16.14 -33.92
CA SER A 319 -26.88 -14.94 -33.63
C SER A 319 -25.92 -15.23 -32.47
N VAL A 320 -24.68 -14.75 -32.59
CA VAL A 320 -23.62 -15.02 -31.63
C VAL A 320 -23.04 -13.70 -31.13
N VAL A 321 -22.91 -13.58 -29.81
CA VAL A 321 -22.21 -12.48 -29.16
C VAL A 321 -20.84 -13.00 -28.72
N ARG A 322 -19.78 -12.46 -29.32
CA ARG A 322 -18.40 -12.72 -28.90
C ARG A 322 -17.94 -11.63 -27.95
N ILE A 323 -17.40 -12.02 -26.80
CA ILE A 323 -16.82 -11.10 -25.81
C ILE A 323 -15.39 -11.53 -25.49
N VAL A 324 -14.45 -10.61 -25.63
CA VAL A 324 -13.00 -10.86 -25.45
C VAL A 324 -12.47 -9.96 -24.34
N LEU A 325 -11.70 -10.51 -23.39
CA LEU A 325 -10.96 -9.72 -22.40
C LEU A 325 -9.78 -9.01 -23.05
N ARG A 326 -9.55 -7.76 -22.65
CA ARG A 326 -8.37 -6.97 -23.02
C ARG A 326 -7.27 -7.05 -21.98
#